data_AF-A0A6L9W6W9-F1
#
_entry.id   AF-A0A6L9W6W9-F1
#
_cell.length_a   1.000
_cell.length_b   1.000
_cell.length_c   1.000
_cell.angle_alpha   90.00
_cell.angle_beta   90.00
_cell.angle_gamma   90.00
#
_symmetry.space_group_name_H-M   'P 1'
#
loop_
_entity.id
_entity.type
_entity.pdbx_description
1 polymer ?
#
loop_
_entity_poly.entity_id
_entity_poly.type
_entity_poly.pdbx_seq_one_letter_code
_entity_poly.pdbx_strand_id
1 'polypeptide(L)'
;MTATAVRSVSLPRPRHPADAAVAGLATPARSRAAAYQRVLHQLVRRELRTLADLAGWAPDGECARTDALRCHAALVSRVLLHHHAVEREALWPALLRAVPTDDRAAAGAAVAAWTVSCSRIDARLRDLDTTARQWSVSGSAPARDAFARACRTLADDVDAQTTAEEEALLPLLDRHLGRRRVDGDRPHGPLRALRAPAAAGARPRSGGRLRRRSRPAAARRAARHPAGLAALRRGPLPRLRRPAARRPAGGLTRQYRDVPHPLQRFRVADTSCVQLSQTQVVRSFVAVLMAASSTRIHPER
;
A
#
# COMPACT_ATOMS: atom_id res chain seq x y z
N MET A 1 4.61 54.98 8.30
CA MET A 1 4.52 53.55 8.67
C MET A 1 3.05 53.22 8.85
N THR A 2 2.46 52.46 7.91
CA THR A 2 1.00 52.27 7.83
C THR A 2 0.67 50.89 8.38
N ALA A 3 -0.06 50.83 9.49
CA ALA A 3 -0.46 49.60 10.14
C ALA A 3 -1.60 48.92 9.36
N THR A 4 -1.30 47.79 8.73
CA THR A 4 -2.31 46.96 8.04
C THR A 4 -3.08 46.15 9.07
N ALA A 5 -4.36 46.49 9.28
CA ALA A 5 -5.25 45.77 10.16
C ALA A 5 -5.57 44.37 9.60
N VAL A 6 -5.19 43.32 10.33
CA VAL A 6 -5.51 41.93 10.00
C VAL A 6 -6.94 41.64 10.44
N ARG A 7 -7.86 41.47 9.49
CA ARG A 7 -9.23 41.03 9.76
C ARG A 7 -9.23 39.60 10.28
N SER A 8 -9.84 39.40 11.44
CA SER A 8 -10.09 38.08 12.04
C SER A 8 -11.03 37.28 11.14
N VAL A 9 -10.51 36.25 10.46
CA VAL A 9 -11.35 35.33 9.69
C VAL A 9 -12.06 34.42 10.67
N SER A 10 -13.38 34.57 10.79
CA SER A 10 -14.23 33.65 11.55
C SER A 10 -14.27 32.31 10.82
N LEU A 11 -13.49 31.34 11.31
CA LEU A 11 -13.50 29.99 10.73
C LEU A 11 -14.84 29.31 11.03
N PRO A 12 -15.52 28.71 10.04
CA PRO A 12 -16.74 27.96 10.27
C PRO A 12 -16.47 26.80 11.23
N ARG A 13 -17.25 26.74 12.31
CA ARG A 13 -17.17 25.71 13.33
C ARG A 13 -17.57 24.36 12.70
N PRO A 14 -16.74 23.30 12.79
CA PRO A 14 -17.12 21.99 12.28
C PRO A 14 -18.43 21.54 12.94
N ARG A 15 -19.48 21.34 12.14
CA ARG A 15 -20.73 20.79 12.66
C ARG A 15 -20.48 19.36 13.14
N HIS A 16 -20.92 19.07 14.36
CA HIS A 16 -20.86 17.71 14.88
C HIS A 16 -21.93 16.88 14.14
N PRO A 17 -21.60 15.70 13.58
CA PRO A 17 -22.56 14.88 12.82
C PRO A 17 -23.72 14.31 13.66
N ALA A 18 -23.81 14.66 14.94
CA ALA A 18 -24.89 14.23 15.82
C ALA A 18 -26.17 15.09 15.68
N ASP A 19 -26.09 16.30 15.12
CA ASP A 19 -27.20 17.25 15.14
C ASP A 19 -28.16 17.14 13.93
N ALA A 20 -27.95 16.15 13.05
CA ALA A 20 -28.75 15.95 11.83
C ALA A 20 -29.47 14.58 11.81
N ALA A 21 -30.00 14.15 12.96
CA ALA A 21 -30.87 12.98 13.01
C ALA A 21 -32.28 13.35 12.49
N VAL A 22 -32.42 13.42 11.16
CA VAL A 22 -33.72 13.31 10.52
C VAL A 22 -34.20 11.87 10.70
N ALA A 23 -35.25 11.70 11.50
CA ALA A 23 -35.93 10.42 11.67
C ALA A 23 -36.64 10.05 10.36
N GLY A 24 -36.17 9.01 9.68
CA GLY A 24 -36.88 8.44 8.52
C GLY A 24 -35.96 7.56 7.68
N LEU A 25 -36.25 6.25 7.69
CA LEU A 25 -35.49 5.13 7.11
C LEU A 25 -34.30 4.69 7.97
N ALA A 26 -34.53 3.65 8.77
CA ALA A 26 -33.49 2.91 9.46
C ALA A 26 -32.47 2.39 8.42
N THR A 27 -31.38 3.14 8.24
CA THR A 27 -30.26 2.68 7.43
C THR A 27 -29.77 1.39 8.07
N PRO A 28 -29.61 0.28 7.33
CA PRO A 28 -29.10 -0.96 7.89
C PRO A 28 -27.80 -0.64 8.64
N ALA A 29 -27.75 -1.02 9.92
CA ALA A 29 -26.63 -0.71 10.78
C ALA A 29 -25.35 -1.25 10.13
N ARG A 30 -24.51 -0.33 9.65
CA ARG A 30 -23.23 -0.68 9.02
C ARG A 30 -22.35 -1.34 10.08
N SER A 31 -21.77 -2.48 9.72
CA SER A 31 -20.75 -3.13 10.52
C SER A 31 -19.57 -2.17 10.71
N ARG A 32 -18.95 -2.19 11.90
CA ARG A 32 -17.72 -1.43 12.15
C ARG A 32 -16.60 -1.84 11.18
N ALA A 33 -16.58 -3.11 10.76
CA ALA A 33 -15.65 -3.62 9.77
C ALA A 33 -15.83 -2.92 8.42
N ALA A 34 -17.03 -2.92 7.84
CA ALA A 34 -17.26 -2.25 6.56
C ALA A 34 -17.08 -0.72 6.62
N ALA A 35 -17.36 -0.10 7.77
CA ALA A 35 -17.06 1.32 7.97
C ALA A 35 -15.54 1.59 7.96
N TYR A 36 -14.76 0.73 8.62
CA TYR A 36 -13.29 0.80 8.60
C TYR A 36 -12.74 0.63 7.18
N GLN A 37 -13.21 -0.36 6.43
CA GLN A 37 -12.75 -0.59 5.05
C GLN A 37 -12.93 0.66 4.18
N ARG A 38 -14.12 1.26 4.16
CA ARG A 38 -14.40 2.46 3.37
C ARG A 38 -13.47 3.63 3.72
N VAL A 39 -13.17 3.84 5.00
CA VAL A 39 -12.25 4.91 5.43
C VAL A 39 -10.84 4.64 4.93
N LEU A 40 -10.37 3.39 5.05
CA LEU A 40 -9.04 3.01 4.56
C LEU A 40 -8.95 3.11 3.04
N HIS A 41 -9.96 2.63 2.31
CA HIS A 41 -10.02 2.75 0.85
C HIS A 41 -9.96 4.21 0.41
N GLN A 42 -10.77 5.08 1.02
CA GLN A 42 -10.78 6.52 0.71
C GLN A 42 -9.42 7.16 0.99
N LEU A 43 -8.76 6.81 2.10
CA LEU A 43 -7.42 7.27 2.43
C LEU A 43 -6.43 6.87 1.32
N VAL A 44 -6.35 5.58 0.98
CA VAL A 44 -5.35 5.08 0.02
C VAL A 44 -5.58 5.66 -1.38
N ARG A 45 -6.83 5.73 -1.87
CA ARG A 45 -7.16 6.36 -3.16
C ARG A 45 -6.68 7.81 -3.22
N ARG A 46 -6.92 8.58 -2.14
CA ARG A 46 -6.49 9.99 -2.05
C ARG A 46 -4.97 10.11 -2.05
N GLU A 47 -4.27 9.35 -1.20
CA GLU A 47 -2.81 9.49 -1.06
C GLU A 47 -2.07 9.10 -2.34
N LEU A 48 -2.52 8.07 -3.07
CA LEU A 48 -1.89 7.67 -4.33
C LEU A 48 -2.05 8.73 -5.44
N ARG A 49 -3.24 9.34 -5.56
CA ARG A 49 -3.45 10.47 -6.49
C ARG A 49 -2.59 11.67 -6.10
N THR A 50 -2.55 12.00 -4.81
CA THR A 50 -1.72 13.10 -4.29
C THR A 50 -0.24 12.86 -4.56
N LEU A 51 0.26 11.63 -4.38
CA LEU A 51 1.64 11.25 -4.70
C LEU A 51 1.95 11.43 -6.19
N ALA A 52 1.04 11.04 -7.08
CA ALA A 52 1.21 11.22 -8.51
C ALA A 52 1.32 12.70 -8.90
N ASP A 53 0.46 13.54 -8.33
CA ASP A 53 0.44 14.98 -8.61
C ASP A 53 1.72 15.64 -8.08
N LEU A 54 2.05 15.42 -6.80
CA LEU A 54 3.26 16.00 -6.20
C LEU A 54 4.54 15.55 -6.90
N ALA A 55 4.61 14.28 -7.33
CA ALA A 55 5.75 13.78 -8.10
C ALA A 55 5.84 14.46 -9.47
N GLY A 56 4.72 14.67 -10.17
CA GLY A 56 4.72 15.36 -11.46
C GLY A 56 5.21 16.81 -11.40
N TRP A 57 5.11 17.43 -10.22
CA TRP A 57 5.47 18.84 -9.98
C TRP A 57 6.85 18.98 -9.32
N ALA A 58 7.53 17.87 -9.02
CA ALA A 58 8.83 17.90 -8.36
C ALA A 58 9.92 18.42 -9.32
N PRO A 59 10.69 19.47 -8.93
CA PRO A 59 11.84 19.92 -9.70
C PRO A 59 12.90 18.83 -9.85
N ASP A 60 13.65 18.90 -10.94
CA ASP A 60 14.77 17.98 -11.19
C ASP A 60 15.88 18.21 -10.16
N GLY A 61 16.52 17.12 -9.70
CA GLY A 61 17.64 17.19 -8.76
C GLY A 61 17.31 17.59 -7.31
N GLU A 62 16.04 17.78 -6.93
CA GLU A 62 15.66 18.10 -5.55
C GLU A 62 15.59 16.84 -4.66
N CYS A 63 16.75 16.33 -4.23
CA CYS A 63 16.88 15.06 -3.50
C CYS A 63 15.97 14.97 -2.27
N ALA A 64 15.87 16.03 -1.46
CA ALA A 64 15.06 16.03 -0.25
C ALA A 64 13.56 15.78 -0.53
N ARG A 65 13.04 16.35 -1.62
CA ARG A 65 11.64 16.16 -2.04
C ARG A 65 11.42 14.75 -2.58
N THR A 66 12.36 14.28 -3.41
CA THR A 66 12.33 12.90 -3.93
C THR A 66 12.32 11.87 -2.80
N ASP A 67 13.15 12.07 -1.77
CA ASP A 67 13.19 11.18 -0.61
C ASP A 67 11.90 11.22 0.21
N ALA A 68 11.32 12.40 0.43
CA ALA A 68 10.04 12.53 1.13
C ALA A 68 8.91 11.78 0.39
N LEU A 69 8.81 11.96 -0.93
CA LEU A 69 7.81 11.29 -1.76
C LEU A 69 8.02 9.77 -1.81
N ARG A 70 9.27 9.30 -1.90
CA ARG A 70 9.62 7.88 -1.82
C ARG A 70 9.20 7.28 -0.47
N CYS A 71 9.50 7.98 0.64
CA CYS A 71 9.13 7.51 1.97
C CYS A 71 7.61 7.44 2.14
N HIS A 72 6.88 8.41 1.61
CA HIS A 72 5.42 8.41 1.61
C HIS A 72 4.86 7.25 0.77
N ALA A 73 5.34 7.05 -0.46
CA ALA A 73 4.93 5.90 -1.28
C ALA A 73 5.19 4.57 -0.54
N ALA A 74 6.36 4.40 0.07
CA ALA A 74 6.67 3.20 0.85
C ALA A 74 5.73 3.01 2.06
N LEU A 75 5.29 4.09 2.71
CA LEU A 75 4.31 4.02 3.79
C LEU A 75 2.94 3.53 3.28
N VAL A 76 2.41 4.15 2.23
CA VAL A 76 1.12 3.79 1.64
C VAL A 76 1.15 2.34 1.17
N SER A 77 2.22 1.91 0.50
CA SER A 77 2.41 0.52 0.07
C SER A 77 2.35 -0.47 1.23
N ARG A 78 3.00 -0.16 2.37
CA ARG A 78 2.96 -1.04 3.56
C ARG A 78 1.55 -1.11 4.17
N VAL A 79 0.84 0.00 4.24
CA VAL A 79 -0.54 0.04 4.73
C VAL A 79 -1.44 -0.83 3.86
N LEU A 80 -1.34 -0.69 2.53
CA LEU A 80 -2.16 -1.44 1.58
C LEU A 80 -1.85 -2.95 1.62
N LEU A 81 -0.57 -3.33 1.62
CA LEU A 81 -0.15 -4.73 1.76
C LEU A 81 -0.64 -5.36 3.07
N HIS A 82 -0.55 -4.62 4.17
CA HIS A 82 -1.02 -5.11 5.47
C HIS A 82 -2.54 -5.28 5.48
N HIS A 83 -3.28 -4.32 4.91
CA HIS A 83 -4.72 -4.40 4.78
C HIS A 83 -5.15 -5.61 3.95
N HIS A 84 -4.58 -5.82 2.76
CA HIS A 84 -4.82 -7.01 1.95
C HIS A 84 -4.51 -8.31 2.71
N ALA A 85 -3.44 -8.31 3.50
CA ALA A 85 -3.06 -9.48 4.29
C ALA A 85 -4.14 -9.84 5.30
N VAL A 86 -4.66 -8.86 6.03
CA VAL A 86 -5.67 -9.14 7.05
C VAL A 86 -7.00 -9.53 6.41
N GLU A 87 -7.35 -8.92 5.30
CA GLU A 87 -8.54 -9.30 4.56
C GLU A 87 -8.50 -10.77 4.16
N ARG A 88 -7.39 -11.19 3.56
CA ARG A 88 -7.13 -12.58 3.18
C ARG A 88 -7.10 -13.54 4.37
N GLU A 89 -6.44 -13.16 5.46
CA GLU A 89 -6.12 -14.07 6.56
C GLU A 89 -7.21 -14.13 7.63
N ALA A 90 -8.00 -13.08 7.79
CA ALA A 90 -9.01 -12.96 8.84
C ALA A 90 -10.40 -12.64 8.30
N LEU A 91 -10.54 -11.55 7.54
CA LEU A 91 -11.86 -11.00 7.23
C LEU A 91 -12.67 -11.90 6.29
N TRP A 92 -12.11 -12.28 5.14
CA TRP A 92 -12.80 -13.11 4.16
C TRP A 92 -13.05 -14.53 4.66
N PRO A 93 -12.12 -15.20 5.36
CA PRO A 93 -12.42 -16.47 6.01
C PRO A 93 -13.58 -16.37 7.02
N ALA A 94 -13.64 -15.28 7.80
CA ALA A 94 -14.73 -15.06 8.75
C ALA A 94 -16.06 -14.81 8.04
N LEU A 95 -16.07 -14.00 6.99
CA LEU A 95 -17.25 -13.76 6.17
C LEU A 95 -17.76 -15.07 5.56
N LEU A 96 -16.89 -15.85 4.90
CA LEU A 96 -17.28 -17.10 4.28
C LEU A 96 -17.84 -18.09 5.29
N ARG A 97 -17.35 -18.14 6.53
CA ARG A 97 -17.97 -18.96 7.59
C ARG A 97 -19.38 -18.48 7.98
N ALA A 98 -19.61 -17.18 8.03
CA ALA A 98 -20.86 -16.57 8.47
C ALA A 98 -21.97 -16.54 7.40
N VAL A 99 -21.61 -16.56 6.11
CA VAL A 99 -22.57 -16.57 5.00
C VAL A 99 -23.33 -17.92 4.94
N PRO A 100 -24.67 -17.90 4.77
CA PRO A 100 -25.48 -19.10 4.57
C PRO A 100 -24.96 -20.00 3.45
N THR A 101 -25.22 -21.31 3.53
CA THR A 101 -24.73 -22.28 2.54
C THR A 101 -25.14 -21.92 1.11
N ASP A 102 -26.39 -21.47 0.92
CA ASP A 102 -26.94 -21.14 -0.39
C ASP A 102 -26.23 -19.94 -1.05
N ASP A 103 -25.75 -18.99 -0.25
CA ASP A 103 -25.05 -17.78 -0.70
C ASP A 103 -23.52 -17.96 -0.79
N ARG A 104 -23.00 -19.07 -0.23
CA ARG A 104 -21.55 -19.28 -0.04
C ARG A 104 -20.78 -19.35 -1.35
N ALA A 105 -21.37 -19.93 -2.39
CA ALA A 105 -20.73 -20.03 -3.70
C ALA A 105 -20.51 -18.64 -4.32
N ALA A 106 -21.51 -17.77 -4.26
CA ALA A 106 -21.43 -16.41 -4.78
C ALA A 106 -20.41 -15.57 -3.98
N ALA A 107 -20.45 -15.65 -2.65
CA ALA A 107 -19.46 -14.98 -1.79
C ALA A 107 -18.02 -15.48 -2.07
N GLY A 108 -17.85 -16.79 -2.28
CA GLY A 108 -16.57 -17.40 -2.65
C GLY A 108 -16.04 -16.88 -3.99
N ALA A 109 -16.90 -16.75 -5.00
CA ALA A 109 -16.53 -16.20 -6.30
C ALA A 109 -16.10 -14.72 -6.18
N ALA A 110 -16.79 -13.92 -5.38
CA ALA A 110 -16.42 -12.52 -5.13
C ALA A 110 -15.05 -12.40 -4.44
N VAL A 111 -14.78 -13.23 -3.42
CA VAL A 111 -13.46 -13.28 -2.74
C VAL A 111 -12.35 -13.74 -3.70
N ALA A 112 -12.64 -14.68 -4.60
CA ALA A 112 -11.67 -15.12 -5.61
C ALA A 112 -11.32 -13.98 -6.59
N ALA A 113 -12.31 -13.23 -7.08
CA ALA A 113 -12.11 -12.06 -7.93
C ALA A 113 -11.32 -10.94 -7.22
N TRP A 114 -11.65 -10.69 -5.95
CA TRP A 114 -10.87 -9.78 -5.08
C TRP A 114 -9.41 -10.23 -4.98
N THR A 115 -9.16 -11.52 -4.75
CA THR A 115 -7.80 -12.08 -4.59
C THR A 115 -6.93 -11.86 -5.83
N VAL A 116 -7.50 -12.05 -7.02
CA VAL A 116 -6.80 -11.77 -8.30
C VAL A 116 -6.45 -10.29 -8.41
N SER A 117 -7.40 -9.41 -8.09
CA SER A 117 -7.20 -7.95 -8.15
C SER A 117 -6.11 -7.47 -7.18
N CYS A 118 -6.14 -7.92 -5.92
CA CYS A 118 -5.13 -7.58 -4.92
C CYS A 118 -3.75 -8.14 -5.28
N SER A 119 -3.66 -9.37 -5.81
CA SER A 119 -2.38 -9.92 -6.27
C SER A 119 -1.72 -9.07 -7.36
N ARG A 120 -2.54 -8.52 -8.27
CA ARG A 120 -2.09 -7.60 -9.32
C ARG A 120 -1.63 -6.26 -8.74
N ILE A 121 -2.35 -5.71 -7.77
CA ILE A 121 -1.96 -4.48 -7.05
C ILE A 121 -0.65 -4.71 -6.28
N ASP A 122 -0.51 -5.83 -5.57
CA ASP A 122 0.70 -6.18 -4.81
C ASP A 122 1.94 -6.26 -5.71
N ALA A 123 1.79 -6.75 -6.95
CA ALA A 123 2.85 -6.71 -7.95
C ALA A 123 3.23 -5.26 -8.32
N ARG A 124 2.24 -4.41 -8.60
CA ARG A 124 2.48 -3.00 -8.94
C ARG A 124 3.08 -2.18 -7.79
N LEU A 125 2.81 -2.54 -6.54
CA LEU A 125 3.48 -1.93 -5.38
C LEU A 125 4.99 -2.21 -5.38
N ARG A 126 5.43 -3.38 -5.85
CA ARG A 126 6.86 -3.71 -6.02
C ARG A 126 7.48 -2.93 -7.18
N ASP A 127 6.74 -2.77 -8.27
CA ASP A 127 7.18 -1.96 -9.41
C ASP A 127 7.28 -0.48 -9.04
N LEU A 128 6.33 0.02 -8.23
CA LEU A 128 6.37 1.38 -7.68
C LEU A 128 7.62 1.59 -6.81
N ASP A 129 7.94 0.67 -5.90
CA ASP A 129 9.18 0.77 -5.10
C ASP A 129 10.43 0.80 -6.00
N THR A 130 10.44 0.00 -7.07
CA THR A 130 11.52 -0.04 -8.05
C THR A 130 11.69 1.32 -8.75
N THR A 131 10.61 1.89 -9.29
CA THR A 131 10.64 3.20 -9.96
C THR A 131 11.01 4.33 -9.00
N ALA A 132 10.55 4.26 -7.74
CA ALA A 132 10.91 5.23 -6.71
C ALA A 132 12.42 5.23 -6.40
N ARG A 133 13.04 4.04 -6.32
CA ARG A 133 14.49 3.89 -6.14
C ARG A 133 15.26 4.42 -7.35
N GLN A 134 14.81 4.10 -8.57
CA GLN A 134 15.43 4.59 -9.80
C GLN A 134 15.39 6.12 -9.89
N TRP A 135 14.27 6.73 -9.49
CA TRP A 135 14.16 8.17 -9.43
C TRP A 135 15.09 8.78 -8.37
N SER A 136 15.13 8.19 -7.16
CA SER A 136 16.05 8.63 -6.09
C SER A 136 17.52 8.58 -6.50
N VAL A 137 17.94 7.56 -7.25
CA VAL A 137 19.33 7.43 -7.72
C VAL A 137 19.65 8.39 -8.86
N SER A 138 18.74 8.55 -9.83
CA SER A 138 19.04 9.35 -11.04
C SER A 138 18.75 10.84 -10.90
N GLY A 139 17.77 11.22 -10.06
CA GLY A 139 17.27 12.60 -9.93
C GLY A 139 16.68 13.19 -11.22
N SER A 140 16.46 12.37 -12.25
CA SER A 140 16.15 12.83 -13.61
C SER A 140 14.64 12.98 -13.87
N ALA A 141 14.28 13.90 -14.77
CA ALA A 141 12.88 14.10 -15.20
C ALA A 141 12.23 12.81 -15.77
N PRO A 142 12.88 12.01 -16.64
CA PRO A 142 12.25 10.78 -17.13
C PRO A 142 11.94 9.77 -16.02
N ALA A 143 12.80 9.66 -15.00
CA ALA A 143 12.59 8.77 -13.86
C ALA A 143 11.46 9.29 -12.94
N ARG A 144 11.41 10.61 -12.70
CA ARG A 144 10.28 11.26 -12.02
C ARG A 144 8.96 10.95 -12.72
N ASP A 145 8.91 11.14 -14.04
CA ASP A 145 7.69 10.96 -14.81
C ASP A 145 7.25 9.49 -14.84
N ALA A 146 8.22 8.55 -14.85
CA ALA A 146 7.93 7.12 -14.71
C ALA A 146 7.31 6.79 -13.35
N PHE A 147 7.87 7.31 -12.26
CA PHE A 147 7.31 7.16 -10.91
C PHE A 147 5.91 7.78 -10.81
N ALA A 148 5.71 9.01 -11.31
CA ALA A 148 4.40 9.66 -11.30
C ALA A 148 3.34 8.89 -12.10
N ARG A 149 3.71 8.31 -13.27
CA ARG A 149 2.83 7.40 -14.03
C ARG A 149 2.51 6.13 -13.24
N ALA A 150 3.50 5.51 -12.60
CA ALA A 150 3.27 4.33 -11.78
C ALA A 150 2.28 4.61 -10.63
N CYS A 151 2.39 5.77 -9.97
CA CYS A 151 1.41 6.21 -8.97
C CYS A 151 -0.01 6.34 -9.53
N ARG A 152 -0.19 6.94 -10.72
CA ARG A 152 -1.52 7.08 -11.35
C ARG A 152 -2.13 5.73 -11.71
N THR A 153 -1.38 4.88 -12.39
CA THR A 153 -1.85 3.54 -12.76
C THR A 153 -2.26 2.75 -11.52
N LEU A 154 -1.43 2.77 -10.47
CA LEU A 154 -1.77 2.11 -9.21
C LEU A 154 -3.02 2.73 -8.55
N ALA A 155 -3.18 4.05 -8.59
CA ALA A 155 -4.37 4.72 -8.05
C ALA A 155 -5.65 4.25 -8.77
N ASP A 156 -5.60 4.14 -10.11
CA ASP A 156 -6.73 3.67 -10.91
C ASP A 156 -7.07 2.20 -10.61
N ASP A 157 -6.05 1.34 -10.46
CA ASP A 157 -6.25 -0.06 -10.08
C ASP A 157 -6.84 -0.22 -8.67
N VAL A 158 -6.37 0.57 -7.70
CA VAL A 158 -6.91 0.57 -6.34
C VAL A 158 -8.34 1.09 -6.32
N ASP A 159 -8.64 2.16 -7.04
CA ASP A 159 -9.99 2.71 -7.13
C ASP A 159 -10.98 1.68 -7.72
N ALA A 160 -10.59 1.01 -8.81
CA ALA A 160 -11.39 -0.05 -9.41
C ALA A 160 -11.58 -1.25 -8.47
N GLN A 161 -10.52 -1.74 -7.83
CA GLN A 161 -10.59 -2.88 -6.92
C GLN A 161 -11.45 -2.57 -5.69
N THR A 162 -11.21 -1.44 -5.03
CA THR A 162 -11.93 -1.07 -3.80
C THR A 162 -13.39 -0.70 -4.07
N THR A 163 -13.72 -0.17 -5.26
CA THR A 163 -15.12 0.01 -5.69
C THR A 163 -15.82 -1.33 -5.86
N ALA A 164 -15.20 -2.28 -6.57
CA ALA A 164 -15.76 -3.62 -6.72
C ALA A 164 -15.95 -4.34 -5.38
N GLU A 165 -15.01 -4.18 -4.45
CA GLU A 165 -15.14 -4.70 -3.09
C GLU A 165 -16.28 -4.03 -2.30
N GLU A 166 -16.40 -2.70 -2.38
CA GLU A 166 -17.44 -1.92 -1.73
C GLU A 166 -18.84 -2.28 -2.19
N GLU A 167 -18.98 -2.64 -3.47
CA GLU A 167 -20.25 -3.07 -4.07
C GLU A 167 -20.57 -4.53 -3.78
N ALA A 168 -19.59 -5.44 -3.85
CA ALA A 168 -19.84 -6.88 -3.77
C ALA A 168 -19.66 -7.48 -2.37
N LEU A 169 -18.61 -7.08 -1.63
CA LEU A 169 -18.19 -7.75 -0.39
C LEU A 169 -18.63 -7.00 0.87
N LEU A 170 -18.55 -5.67 0.91
CA LEU A 170 -18.92 -4.91 2.10
C LEU A 170 -20.40 -5.06 2.52
N PRO A 171 -21.39 -5.16 1.59
CA PRO A 171 -22.78 -5.43 1.99
C PRO A 171 -22.93 -6.79 2.68
N LEU A 172 -22.11 -7.79 2.30
CA LEU A 172 -22.10 -9.10 2.96
C LEU A 172 -21.51 -9.01 4.37
N LEU A 173 -20.47 -8.18 4.59
CA LEU A 173 -19.96 -7.90 5.94
C LEU A 173 -21.04 -7.25 6.81
N ASP A 174 -21.75 -6.25 6.28
CA ASP A 174 -22.82 -5.56 6.99
C ASP A 174 -23.94 -6.54 7.37
N ARG A 175 -24.32 -7.44 6.46
CA ARG A 175 -25.39 -8.42 6.67
C ARG A 175 -25.00 -9.54 7.65
N HIS A 176 -23.79 -10.09 7.54
CA HIS A 176 -23.42 -11.33 8.23
C HIS A 176 -22.49 -11.14 9.42
N LEU A 177 -21.76 -10.02 9.50
CA LEU A 177 -20.85 -9.70 10.61
C LEU A 177 -21.26 -8.43 11.39
N GLY A 178 -22.18 -7.62 10.85
CA GLY A 178 -22.62 -6.34 11.44
C GLY A 178 -23.57 -6.46 12.63
N ARG A 179 -24.26 -7.59 12.77
CA ARG A 179 -25.09 -7.88 13.94
C ARG A 179 -24.31 -8.81 14.87
N ARG A 180 -23.85 -8.28 16.02
CA ARG A 180 -23.88 -9.12 17.23
C ARG A 180 -25.28 -9.70 17.27
N ARG A 181 -25.42 -11.02 17.17
CA ARG A 181 -26.63 -11.67 17.69
C ARG A 181 -26.71 -11.20 19.13
N VAL A 182 -27.58 -10.23 19.39
CA VAL A 182 -28.12 -10.01 20.73
C VAL A 182 -29.14 -11.14 20.92
N ASP A 183 -28.65 -12.38 20.85
CA ASP A 183 -29.36 -13.48 21.45
C ASP A 183 -29.09 -13.28 22.94
N GLY A 184 -30.16 -12.96 23.67
CA GLY A 184 -30.09 -12.64 25.08
C GLY A 184 -29.41 -13.73 25.90
N ASP A 185 -28.80 -13.27 26.98
CA ASP A 185 -28.59 -14.04 28.20
C ASP A 185 -27.55 -15.18 28.14
N ARG A 186 -26.28 -14.82 28.44
CA ARG A 186 -25.41 -15.62 29.33
C ARG A 186 -24.17 -14.81 29.75
N PRO A 187 -23.81 -14.79 31.04
CA PRO A 187 -22.57 -14.17 31.50
C PRO A 187 -21.38 -15.03 31.09
N HIS A 188 -20.50 -14.49 30.25
CA HIS A 188 -19.23 -15.13 29.93
C HIS A 188 -18.26 -14.96 31.10
N GLY A 189 -17.88 -16.08 31.73
CA GLY A 189 -16.81 -16.14 32.73
C GLY A 189 -15.44 -15.74 32.15
N PRO A 190 -14.45 -15.41 33.01
CA PRO A 190 -13.19 -14.83 32.58
C PRO A 190 -12.38 -15.80 31.72
N LEU A 191 -11.96 -15.30 30.55
CA LEU A 191 -11.13 -15.99 29.56
C LEU A 191 -9.80 -16.44 30.17
N ARG A 192 -9.58 -17.75 30.19
CA ARG A 192 -8.29 -18.37 30.44
C ARG A 192 -7.36 -18.04 29.27
N ALA A 193 -6.31 -17.29 29.55
CA ALA A 193 -5.31 -16.83 28.60
C ALA A 193 -4.76 -17.99 27.74
N LEU A 194 -4.88 -17.85 26.42
CA LEU A 194 -4.01 -18.52 25.47
C LEU A 194 -2.59 -17.98 25.68
N ARG A 195 -1.87 -18.67 26.56
CA ARG A 195 -0.42 -18.59 26.73
C ARG A 195 0.19 -18.93 25.37
N ALA A 196 0.84 -17.95 24.74
CA ALA A 196 1.79 -18.24 23.67
C ALA A 196 2.79 -19.28 24.21
N PRO A 197 3.14 -20.34 23.47
CA PRO A 197 4.23 -21.21 23.88
C PRO A 197 5.49 -20.34 23.93
N ALA A 198 6.06 -20.22 25.13
CA ALA A 198 7.37 -19.63 25.32
C ALA A 198 8.35 -20.37 24.41
N ALA A 199 9.00 -19.64 23.51
CA ALA A 199 10.14 -20.15 22.75
C ALA A 199 11.24 -20.51 23.76
N ALA A 200 11.31 -21.79 24.10
CA ALA A 200 12.39 -22.35 24.88
C ALA A 200 13.68 -22.19 24.05
N GLY A 201 14.54 -21.30 24.53
CA GLY A 201 15.90 -21.16 24.01
C GLY A 201 16.68 -22.46 24.23
N ALA A 202 17.00 -23.14 23.14
CA ALA A 202 18.08 -24.11 23.11
C ALA A 202 19.14 -23.59 22.12
N ARG A 203 20.21 -23.02 22.66
CA ARG A 203 21.47 -22.82 21.95
C ARG A 203 22.18 -24.18 21.84
N PRO A 204 22.50 -24.70 20.64
CA PRO A 204 23.60 -25.63 20.50
C PRO A 204 24.89 -24.85 20.29
N ARG A 205 25.88 -25.20 21.11
CA ARG A 205 27.25 -24.71 21.04
C ARG A 205 27.93 -25.11 19.72
N SER A 206 28.73 -24.17 19.25
CA SER A 206 29.88 -24.28 18.35
C SER A 206 30.62 -25.62 18.34
N GLY A 207 30.94 -26.11 17.15
CA GLY A 207 32.04 -27.06 16.92
C GLY A 207 31.85 -27.94 15.68
N GLY A 208 32.38 -27.53 14.52
CA GLY A 208 32.21 -28.34 13.29
C GLY A 208 33.05 -27.92 12.10
N ARG A 209 34.37 -28.17 12.20
CA ARG A 209 35.41 -28.24 11.16
C ARG A 209 35.00 -28.01 9.70
N LEU A 210 35.63 -27.00 9.10
CA LEU A 210 35.89 -26.86 7.67
C LEU A 210 36.53 -28.14 7.10
N ARG A 211 35.79 -28.90 6.29
CA ARG A 211 36.39 -29.84 5.32
C ARG A 211 36.23 -29.26 3.92
N ARG A 212 37.33 -28.71 3.40
CA ARG A 212 37.59 -28.54 1.96
C ARG A 212 37.28 -29.86 1.26
N ARG A 213 36.27 -29.88 0.39
CA ARG A 213 36.12 -30.93 -0.61
C ARG A 213 36.67 -30.43 -1.93
N SER A 214 37.69 -31.16 -2.37
CA SER A 214 38.45 -31.01 -3.60
C SER A 214 37.56 -31.17 -4.82
N ARG A 215 37.77 -30.30 -5.82
CA ARG A 215 37.39 -30.51 -7.23
C ARG A 215 38.02 -31.80 -7.75
N PRO A 216 37.28 -32.67 -8.46
CA PRO A 216 37.88 -33.55 -9.44
C PRO A 216 37.86 -32.87 -10.82
N ALA A 217 39.03 -32.90 -11.45
CA ALA A 217 39.22 -32.63 -12.86
C ALA A 217 38.93 -33.89 -13.68
N ALA A 218 38.72 -33.65 -14.98
CA ALA A 218 38.74 -34.59 -16.11
C ALA A 218 37.46 -35.40 -16.38
N ALA A 219 36.85 -35.12 -17.53
CA ALA A 219 36.83 -36.09 -18.63
C ALA A 219 36.51 -35.37 -19.95
N ARG A 220 37.53 -35.32 -20.81
CA ARG A 220 37.39 -35.09 -22.25
C ARG A 220 36.60 -36.26 -22.83
N ARG A 221 35.56 -36.01 -23.63
CA ARG A 221 35.25 -36.89 -24.75
C ARG A 221 34.53 -36.14 -25.87
N ALA A 222 35.11 -36.32 -27.04
CA ALA A 222 34.72 -35.75 -28.31
C ALA A 222 33.41 -36.39 -28.82
N ALA A 223 32.57 -35.58 -29.44
CA ALA A 223 31.68 -36.01 -30.50
C ALA A 223 31.75 -34.96 -31.61
N ARG A 224 32.27 -35.40 -32.76
CA ARG A 224 32.23 -34.71 -34.05
C ARG A 224 30.85 -34.91 -34.66
N HIS A 225 30.27 -33.87 -35.27
CA HIS A 225 29.76 -33.80 -36.65
C HIS A 225 28.71 -32.67 -36.84
N PRO A 226 28.46 -32.21 -38.08
CA PRO A 226 28.35 -30.79 -38.42
C PRO A 226 26.99 -30.45 -39.07
N ALA A 227 26.84 -29.15 -39.38
CA ALA A 227 25.83 -28.48 -40.22
C ALA A 227 25.27 -27.33 -39.36
N GLY A 228 25.59 -26.06 -39.63
CA GLY A 228 25.51 -25.42 -40.92
C GLY A 228 24.46 -24.32 -40.77
N LEU A 229 24.86 -23.13 -40.32
CA LEU A 229 24.04 -21.92 -40.42
C LEU A 229 24.94 -20.69 -40.57
N ALA A 230 24.90 -20.18 -41.80
CA ALA A 230 25.07 -18.80 -42.25
C ALA A 230 25.82 -17.82 -41.32
N ALA A 231 27.04 -17.47 -41.74
CA ALA A 231 27.73 -16.27 -41.32
C ALA A 231 26.96 -15.02 -41.81
N LEU A 232 26.23 -14.37 -40.90
CA LEU A 232 25.83 -12.98 -41.10
C LEU A 232 27.05 -12.09 -40.91
N ARG A 233 27.60 -11.64 -42.05
CA ARG A 233 28.57 -10.55 -42.15
C ARG A 233 28.06 -9.34 -41.38
N ARG A 234 28.73 -8.98 -40.27
CA ARG A 234 28.59 -7.65 -39.66
C ARG A 234 29.26 -6.63 -40.58
N GLY A 235 28.45 -5.81 -41.24
CA GLY A 235 28.91 -4.65 -41.99
C GLY A 235 29.51 -3.57 -41.06
N PRO A 236 30.40 -2.72 -41.58
CA PRO A 236 31.02 -1.65 -40.80
C PRO A 236 29.98 -0.58 -40.45
N LEU A 237 29.89 -0.26 -39.16
CA LEU A 237 29.05 0.83 -38.67
C LEU A 237 29.60 2.20 -39.14
N PRO A 238 28.74 3.13 -39.58
CA PRO A 238 29.14 4.48 -39.92
C PRO A 238 29.62 5.24 -38.68
N ARG A 239 30.81 5.84 -38.78
CA ARG A 239 31.38 6.75 -37.79
C ARG A 239 30.47 7.96 -37.62
N LEU A 240 29.67 7.98 -36.55
CA LEU A 240 28.94 9.17 -36.14
C LEU A 240 29.94 10.23 -35.67
N ARG A 241 29.98 11.34 -36.41
CA ARG A 241 30.72 12.55 -36.07
C ARG A 241 30.25 13.08 -34.71
N ARG A 242 31.23 13.22 -33.82
CA ARG A 242 31.14 13.87 -32.50
C ARG A 242 30.71 15.34 -32.69
N PRO A 243 29.59 15.80 -32.12
CA PRO A 243 29.25 17.23 -32.12
C PRO A 243 30.22 17.99 -31.20
N ALA A 244 30.65 19.17 -31.66
CA ALA A 244 31.48 20.08 -30.90
C ALA A 244 30.76 20.53 -29.61
N ALA A 245 31.51 20.54 -28.51
CA ALA A 245 31.08 21.07 -27.23
C ALA A 245 30.76 22.56 -27.36
N ARG A 246 29.47 22.92 -27.32
CA ARG A 246 29.04 24.30 -27.09
C ARG A 246 29.16 24.61 -25.59
N ARG A 247 30.01 25.59 -25.27
CA ARG A 247 30.04 26.31 -23.98
C ARG A 247 28.63 26.84 -23.65
N PRO A 248 28.12 26.67 -22.42
CA PRO A 248 27.04 27.53 -21.93
C PRO A 248 27.66 28.84 -21.43
N ALA A 249 27.38 29.91 -22.17
CA ALA A 249 27.42 31.27 -21.63
C ALA A 249 26.30 31.40 -20.57
N GLY A 250 26.61 32.11 -19.48
CA GLY A 250 25.76 32.19 -18.31
C GLY A 250 24.52 33.06 -18.46
N GLY A 251 23.78 33.10 -17.35
CA GLY A 251 22.91 34.22 -16.99
C GLY A 251 21.43 34.05 -17.33
N LEU A 252 20.69 33.28 -16.52
CA LEU A 252 19.25 33.47 -16.34
C LEU A 252 18.84 33.16 -14.89
N THR A 253 19.11 34.10 -13.99
CA THR A 253 18.42 34.23 -12.71
C THR A 253 17.21 35.14 -12.89
N ARG A 254 16.09 34.64 -13.44
CA ARG A 254 14.77 35.29 -13.24
C ARG A 254 13.60 34.44 -13.74
N GLN A 255 12.49 34.55 -13.00
CA GLN A 255 11.15 33.99 -13.21
C GLN A 255 10.85 32.60 -12.61
N TYR A 256 10.92 32.53 -11.28
CA TYR A 256 9.90 31.84 -10.47
C TYR A 256 8.93 32.91 -9.93
N ARG A 257 7.96 33.32 -10.75
CA ARG A 257 6.76 34.01 -10.28
C ARG A 257 5.58 33.30 -10.93
N ASP A 258 4.58 33.01 -10.11
CA ASP A 258 3.31 32.34 -10.43
C ASP A 258 3.31 30.81 -10.31
N VAL A 259 3.62 30.33 -9.10
CA VAL A 259 3.05 29.07 -8.61
C VAL A 259 1.82 29.44 -7.75
N PRO A 260 0.63 28.87 -8.01
CA PRO A 260 -0.56 29.15 -7.20
C PRO A 260 -0.31 28.83 -5.72
N HIS A 261 -0.89 29.67 -4.85
CA HIS A 261 -0.59 29.78 -3.42
C HIS A 261 -1.08 28.67 -2.43
N PRO A 262 -1.59 27.46 -2.77
CA PRO A 262 -1.86 26.45 -1.73
C PRO A 262 -0.61 25.68 -1.25
N LEU A 263 0.54 25.75 -1.93
CA LEU A 263 1.67 24.84 -1.70
C LEU A 263 2.68 25.28 -0.61
N GLN A 264 2.47 26.44 0.03
CA GLN A 264 3.43 26.99 1.00
C GLN A 264 3.36 26.38 2.42
N ARG A 265 2.56 25.34 2.65
CA ARG A 265 2.41 24.69 3.98
C ARG A 265 3.23 23.43 4.22
N PHE A 266 4.00 22.94 3.25
CA PHE A 266 5.00 21.90 3.51
C PHE A 266 6.33 22.54 3.91
N ARG A 267 6.36 23.21 5.08
CA ARG A 267 7.63 23.34 5.80
C ARG A 267 8.05 21.94 6.22
N VAL A 268 9.32 21.62 6.01
CA VAL A 268 10.02 20.39 6.41
C VAL A 268 9.59 20.01 7.82
N ALA A 269 8.57 19.17 7.92
CA ALA A 269 8.23 18.49 9.15
C ALA A 269 9.25 17.37 9.26
N ASP A 270 10.01 17.36 10.35
CA ASP A 270 10.88 16.25 10.70
C ASP A 270 10.14 14.93 10.50
N THR A 271 10.84 13.97 9.88
CA THR A 271 10.40 12.61 9.57
C THR A 271 9.92 11.81 10.80
N SER A 272 10.02 12.36 12.01
CA SER A 272 9.52 11.83 13.28
C SER A 272 8.00 11.77 13.40
N CYS A 273 7.25 12.60 12.65
CA CYS A 273 5.78 12.62 12.73
C CYS A 273 5.12 11.33 12.16
N VAL A 274 5.80 10.64 11.24
CA VAL A 274 5.26 9.43 10.58
C VAL A 274 5.31 8.19 11.49
N GLN A 275 6.16 8.20 12.52
CA GLN A 275 6.39 7.03 13.37
C GLN A 275 5.26 6.80 14.39
N LEU A 276 4.51 7.85 14.78
CA LEU A 276 3.41 7.75 15.76
C LEU A 276 2.09 7.23 15.17
N SER A 277 1.88 7.36 13.87
CA SER A 277 0.65 6.90 13.19
C SER A 277 0.57 5.37 13.06
N GLN A 278 1.70 4.70 12.84
CA GLN A 278 1.71 3.25 12.57
C GLN A 278 1.28 2.41 13.77
N THR A 279 1.72 2.76 14.99
CA THR A 279 1.36 2.00 16.20
C THR A 279 -0.12 2.15 16.54
N GLN A 280 -0.71 3.30 16.22
CA GLN A 280 -2.08 3.63 16.55
C GLN A 280 -3.08 2.99 15.57
N VAL A 281 -2.72 2.92 14.28
CA VAL A 281 -3.47 2.15 13.27
C VAL A 281 -3.44 0.66 13.62
N VAL A 282 -2.25 0.10 13.91
CA VAL A 282 -2.11 -1.32 14.28
C VAL A 282 -2.85 -1.65 15.59
N ARG A 283 -2.79 -0.77 16.61
CA ARG A 283 -3.52 -0.99 17.88
C ARG A 283 -5.03 -0.93 17.72
N SER A 284 -5.54 0.03 16.96
CA SER A 284 -6.98 0.14 16.68
C SER A 284 -7.47 -1.08 15.90
N PHE A 285 -6.61 -1.63 15.06
CA PHE A 285 -6.88 -2.79 14.24
C PHE A 285 -6.93 -4.11 15.02
N VAL A 286 -5.94 -4.36 15.88
CA VAL A 286 -5.94 -5.52 16.79
C VAL A 286 -7.18 -5.53 17.69
N ALA A 287 -7.62 -4.36 18.16
CA ALA A 287 -8.84 -4.25 18.95
C ALA A 287 -10.10 -4.69 18.18
N VAL A 288 -10.22 -4.34 16.90
CA VAL A 288 -11.34 -4.76 16.04
C VAL A 288 -11.29 -6.26 15.74
N LEU A 289 -10.11 -6.81 15.51
CA LEU A 289 -9.93 -8.22 15.19
C LEU A 289 -10.21 -9.12 16.41
N MET A 290 -9.74 -8.72 17.59
CA MET A 290 -10.02 -9.42 18.85
C MET A 290 -11.51 -9.39 19.21
N ALA A 291 -12.22 -8.31 18.89
CA ALA A 291 -13.67 -8.23 19.06
C ALA A 291 -14.44 -9.18 18.12
N ALA A 292 -13.92 -9.45 16.92
CA ALA A 292 -14.53 -10.37 15.95
C ALA A 292 -14.21 -11.85 16.24
N SER A 293 -13.03 -12.15 16.78
CA SER A 293 -12.56 -13.52 17.06
C SER A 293 -13.08 -14.13 18.37
N SER A 294 -13.64 -13.34 19.30
CA SER A 294 -14.21 -13.86 20.55
C SER A 294 -15.53 -14.63 20.38
N THR A 295 -16.04 -14.77 19.16
CA THR A 295 -17.29 -15.51 18.88
C THR A 295 -17.02 -16.98 18.47
N ARG A 296 -17.10 -17.88 19.48
CA ARG A 296 -17.26 -19.35 19.46
C ARG A 296 -16.02 -20.25 19.36
N ILE A 297 -15.75 -20.98 20.45
CA ILE A 297 -15.63 -22.45 20.45
C ILE A 297 -16.23 -22.96 21.79
N HIS A 298 -17.43 -23.54 21.76
CA HIS A 298 -17.82 -24.58 22.71
C HIS A 298 -18.36 -25.76 21.90
N PRO A 299 -17.76 -26.95 22.00
CA PRO A 299 -18.36 -28.16 21.44
C PRO A 299 -19.51 -28.58 22.37
N GLU A 300 -20.72 -28.66 21.84
CA GLU A 300 -21.81 -29.37 22.51
C GLU A 300 -21.42 -30.85 22.63
N ARG A 301 -21.50 -31.37 23.85
CA ARG A 301 -21.58 -32.79 24.18
C ARG A 301 -22.98 -33.06 24.70
#